data_AF-A0A6N4DCN5-F1
#
_entry.id   AF-A0A6N4DCN5-F1
#
_cell.length_a   1.000
_cell.length_b   1.000
_cell.length_c   1.000
_cell.angle_alpha   90.00
_cell.angle_beta   90.00
_cell.angle_gamma   90.00
#
_symmetry.space_group_name_H-M   'P 1'
#
loop_
_entity.id
_entity.type
_entity.pdbx_description
1 polymer ?
#
loop_
_entity_poly.entity_id
_entity_poly.type
_entity_poly.pdbx_seq_one_letter_code
_entity_poly.pdbx_strand_id
1 'polypeptide(L)'
;GLIINPVAGLGGSVGFKGSDAEGTKERALALGATPQAQQRALQAFRQLGEHGRMLQFVTAAGELGENVAKSISADVEVVYQAASEHSTAADTRALVQLLSERSDIDLLVFVGGDGTARDVAASYPDDRPVLGIPAGVKIHSGVYAISPRAAGNVILDLLTGKLASVIHADVMDIDEEAFQRGTVRARRFGELLVPAELRYV
;
A
#
# COMPACT_ATOMS: atom_id res chain seq x y z
N GLY A 1 -5.34 0.14 -10.15
CA GLY A 1 -5.32 -1.08 -9.32
C GLY A 1 -5.21 -0.70 -7.85
N LEU A 2 -5.82 -1.48 -6.95
CA LEU A 2 -5.77 -1.24 -5.51
C LEU A 2 -5.40 -2.52 -4.74
N ILE A 3 -4.47 -2.38 -3.80
CA ILE A 3 -4.06 -3.43 -2.86
C ILE A 3 -4.11 -2.87 -1.45
N ILE A 4 -4.85 -3.50 -0.55
CA ILE A 4 -4.82 -3.18 0.87
C ILE A 4 -4.31 -4.39 1.62
N ASN A 5 -3.15 -4.28 2.27
CA ASN A 5 -2.68 -5.30 3.20
C ASN A 5 -3.48 -5.14 4.52
N PRO A 6 -4.43 -6.05 4.82
CA PRO A 6 -5.37 -5.84 5.91
C PRO A 6 -4.74 -6.02 7.29
N VAL A 7 -3.57 -6.66 7.37
CA VAL A 7 -2.84 -6.82 8.65
C VAL A 7 -1.82 -5.71 8.89
N ALA A 8 -1.65 -4.79 7.93
CA ALA A 8 -0.68 -3.71 8.05
C ALA A 8 -1.08 -2.69 9.14
N GLY A 9 -0.07 -2.21 9.85
CA GLY A 9 -0.23 -1.22 10.93
C GLY A 9 -0.47 -1.84 12.32
N LEU A 10 -0.62 -3.16 12.45
CA LEU A 10 -0.82 -3.84 13.74
C LEU A 10 0.41 -3.78 14.67
N GLY A 11 1.62 -4.00 14.14
CA GLY A 11 2.82 -4.05 14.99
C GLY A 11 3.19 -2.70 15.62
N GLY A 12 2.95 -1.60 14.89
CA GLY A 12 3.32 -0.26 15.36
C GLY A 12 2.46 0.26 16.51
N SER A 13 1.17 -0.10 16.55
CA SER A 13 0.23 0.41 17.56
C SER A 13 0.45 -0.15 18.97
N VAL A 14 1.15 -1.29 19.09
CA VAL A 14 1.50 -1.94 20.36
C VAL A 14 3.01 -1.92 20.66
N GLY A 15 3.77 -1.09 19.93
CA GLY A 15 5.22 -0.93 20.15
C GLY A 15 6.09 -2.09 19.65
N PHE A 16 5.53 -3.03 18.89
CA PHE A 16 6.32 -4.10 18.28
C PHE A 16 7.19 -3.59 17.14
N LYS A 17 8.27 -4.34 16.87
CA LYS A 17 9.25 -3.95 15.86
C LYS A 17 8.71 -4.03 14.41
N GLY A 18 7.65 -4.80 14.17
CA GLY A 18 6.90 -4.92 12.90
C GLY A 18 5.67 -5.81 13.10
N SER A 19 4.91 -6.13 12.04
CA SER A 19 3.81 -7.13 12.07
C SER A 19 4.24 -8.51 11.57
N ASP A 20 5.44 -8.62 11.00
CA ASP A 20 5.82 -9.72 10.10
C ASP A 20 6.48 -10.89 10.85
N ALA A 21 6.87 -10.68 12.11
CA ALA A 21 7.38 -11.75 12.97
C ALA A 21 6.24 -12.68 13.42
N GLU A 22 6.48 -13.99 13.34
CA GLU A 22 5.50 -15.03 13.64
C GLU A 22 4.91 -14.89 15.06
N GLY A 23 3.59 -14.95 15.17
CA GLY A 23 2.85 -14.73 16.43
C GLY A 23 2.64 -13.25 16.83
N THR A 24 3.20 -12.29 16.08
CA THR A 24 3.08 -10.85 16.42
C THR A 24 1.68 -10.32 16.11
N LYS A 25 1.04 -10.82 15.05
CA LYS A 25 -0.35 -10.46 14.70
C LYS A 25 -1.31 -10.87 15.80
N GLU A 26 -1.24 -12.11 16.26
CA GLU A 26 -2.11 -12.68 17.28
C GLU A 26 -1.91 -11.96 18.62
N ARG A 27 -0.65 -11.67 18.99
CA ARG A 27 -0.32 -10.90 20.19
C ARG A 27 -0.81 -9.45 20.11
N ALA A 28 -0.65 -8.78 18.97
CA ALA A 28 -1.13 -7.41 18.78
C ALA A 28 -2.66 -7.35 18.91
N LEU A 29 -3.38 -8.26 18.24
CA LEU A 29 -4.84 -8.37 18.36
C LEU A 29 -5.28 -8.67 19.80
N ALA A 30 -4.61 -9.59 20.49
CA ALA A 30 -4.88 -9.91 21.89
C ALA A 30 -4.64 -8.71 22.84
N LEU A 31 -3.73 -7.81 22.46
CA LEU A 31 -3.47 -6.54 23.16
C LEU A 31 -4.43 -5.41 22.74
N GLY A 32 -5.43 -5.69 21.90
CA GLY A 32 -6.43 -4.73 21.45
C GLY A 32 -6.00 -3.86 20.27
N ALA A 33 -4.90 -4.20 19.58
CA ALA A 33 -4.50 -3.51 18.36
C ALA A 33 -5.56 -3.70 17.27
N THR A 34 -5.94 -2.62 16.59
CA THR A 34 -6.84 -2.68 15.43
C THR A 34 -6.04 -2.41 14.16
N PRO A 35 -6.27 -3.18 13.08
CA PRO A 35 -5.63 -2.91 11.81
C PRO A 35 -6.00 -1.52 11.28
N GLN A 36 -5.00 -0.79 10.79
CA GLN A 36 -5.16 0.62 10.41
C GLN A 36 -5.29 0.81 8.90
N ALA A 37 -4.93 -0.19 8.09
CA ALA A 37 -4.86 -0.09 6.64
C ALA A 37 -6.16 0.42 6.00
N GLN A 38 -7.30 -0.15 6.39
CA GLN A 38 -8.63 0.28 5.93
C GLN A 38 -8.89 1.76 6.21
N GLN A 39 -8.69 2.20 7.46
CA GLN A 39 -8.90 3.59 7.86
C GLN A 39 -7.95 4.55 7.13
N ARG A 40 -6.70 4.14 6.89
CA ARG A 40 -5.69 4.93 6.18
C ARG A 40 -6.03 5.08 4.70
N ALA A 41 -6.49 4.02 4.06
CA ALA A 41 -7.00 4.06 2.69
C ALA A 41 -8.19 5.03 2.57
N LEU A 42 -9.15 4.94 3.49
CA LEU A 42 -10.30 5.86 3.53
C LEU A 42 -9.89 7.31 3.75
N GLN A 43 -8.91 7.58 4.62
CA GLN A 43 -8.37 8.93 4.83
C GLN A 43 -7.80 9.52 3.53
N ALA A 44 -7.09 8.70 2.74
CA ALA A 44 -6.57 9.11 1.44
C ALA A 44 -7.71 9.37 0.45
N PHE A 45 -8.59 8.40 0.22
CA PHE A 45 -9.62 8.52 -0.81
C PHE A 45 -10.70 9.56 -0.49
N ARG A 46 -10.91 9.92 0.78
CA ARG A 46 -11.76 11.07 1.15
C ARG A 46 -11.27 12.38 0.53
N GLN A 47 -9.99 12.53 0.20
CA GLN A 47 -9.49 13.74 -0.46
C GLN A 47 -10.04 13.90 -1.88
N LEU A 48 -10.49 12.81 -2.52
CA LEU A 48 -11.00 12.84 -3.89
C LEU A 48 -12.37 13.53 -3.99
N GLY A 49 -13.16 13.49 -2.91
CA GLY A 49 -14.54 13.99 -2.91
C GLY A 49 -15.34 13.40 -4.07
N GLU A 50 -16.03 14.27 -4.81
CA GLU A 50 -16.83 13.88 -5.99
C GLU A 50 -16.01 13.30 -7.16
N HIS A 51 -14.69 13.47 -7.17
CA HIS A 51 -13.82 12.88 -8.21
C HIS A 51 -13.63 11.38 -8.00
N GLY A 52 -13.96 10.83 -6.82
CA GLY A 52 -13.87 9.40 -6.55
C GLY A 52 -14.68 8.54 -7.54
N ARG A 53 -15.82 9.06 -8.04
CA ARG A 53 -16.65 8.39 -9.06
C ARG A 53 -16.02 8.29 -10.45
N MET A 54 -14.91 8.99 -10.69
CA MET A 54 -14.15 8.90 -11.94
C MET A 54 -13.17 7.71 -11.92
N LEU A 55 -12.96 7.10 -10.75
CA LEU A 55 -12.06 5.97 -10.60
C LEU A 55 -12.79 4.65 -10.84
N GLN A 56 -12.10 3.78 -11.56
CA GLN A 56 -12.39 2.35 -11.60
C GLN A 56 -11.30 1.62 -10.83
N PHE A 57 -11.67 0.93 -9.76
CA PHE A 57 -10.76 0.10 -9.00
C PHE A 57 -10.75 -1.32 -9.53
N VAL A 58 -9.57 -1.86 -9.77
CA VAL A 58 -9.35 -3.30 -9.97
C VAL A 58 -8.63 -3.82 -8.73
N THR A 59 -9.26 -4.74 -8.00
CA THR A 59 -8.80 -5.18 -6.67
C THR A 59 -9.34 -6.57 -6.29
N ALA A 60 -9.17 -6.97 -5.03
CA ALA A 60 -9.70 -8.21 -4.48
C ALA A 60 -10.88 -7.96 -3.52
N ALA A 61 -11.63 -9.03 -3.26
CA ALA A 61 -12.82 -9.02 -2.43
C ALA A 61 -12.54 -8.58 -0.98
N GLY A 62 -13.55 -8.00 -0.35
CA GLY A 62 -13.56 -7.63 1.06
C GLY A 62 -12.47 -6.63 1.46
N GLU A 63 -11.70 -6.99 2.50
CA GLU A 63 -10.69 -6.11 3.12
C GLU A 63 -9.43 -5.90 2.27
N LEU A 64 -9.27 -6.61 1.17
CA LEU A 64 -8.12 -6.41 0.26
C LEU A 64 -8.30 -5.19 -0.66
N GLY A 65 -9.51 -4.62 -0.74
CA GLY A 65 -9.74 -3.33 -1.40
C GLY A 65 -11.20 -3.04 -1.76
N GLU A 66 -12.01 -4.07 -2.03
CA GLU A 66 -13.42 -3.92 -2.43
C GLU A 66 -14.23 -3.05 -1.46
N ASN A 67 -14.10 -3.31 -0.15
CA ASN A 67 -14.86 -2.57 0.87
C ASN A 67 -14.57 -1.06 0.83
N VAL A 68 -13.30 -0.69 0.62
CA VAL A 68 -12.89 0.71 0.54
C VAL A 68 -13.41 1.35 -0.74
N ALA A 69 -13.26 0.69 -1.89
CA ALA A 69 -13.75 1.20 -3.17
C ALA A 69 -15.27 1.46 -3.14
N LYS A 70 -16.04 0.52 -2.59
CA LYS A 70 -17.50 0.67 -2.41
C LYS A 70 -17.86 1.81 -1.47
N SER A 71 -17.12 2.00 -0.38
CA SER A 71 -17.42 3.04 0.61
C SER A 71 -17.27 4.47 0.10
N ILE A 72 -16.52 4.67 -0.99
CA ILE A 72 -16.35 5.96 -1.66
C ILE A 72 -17.16 6.04 -2.97
N SER A 73 -18.09 5.11 -3.18
CA SER A 73 -18.96 5.04 -4.37
C SER A 73 -18.20 5.00 -5.70
N ALA A 74 -17.00 4.39 -5.71
CA ALA A 74 -16.23 4.17 -6.93
C ALA A 74 -16.64 2.84 -7.58
N ASP A 75 -16.45 2.75 -8.90
CA ASP A 75 -16.63 1.48 -9.62
C ASP A 75 -15.54 0.50 -9.21
N VAL A 76 -15.90 -0.78 -9.05
CA VAL A 76 -14.97 -1.81 -8.59
C VAL A 76 -15.14 -3.11 -9.38
N GLU A 77 -14.02 -3.58 -9.91
CA GLU A 77 -13.84 -4.90 -10.49
C GLU A 77 -13.04 -5.76 -9.51
N VAL A 78 -13.65 -6.86 -9.07
CA VAL A 78 -13.02 -7.83 -8.17
C VAL A 78 -12.41 -8.96 -8.99
N VAL A 79 -11.08 -9.06 -8.96
CA VAL A 79 -10.30 -10.05 -9.74
C VAL A 79 -9.74 -11.20 -8.90
N TYR A 80 -9.88 -11.10 -7.58
CA TYR A 80 -9.36 -12.10 -6.65
C TYR A 80 -10.24 -12.19 -5.40
N GLN A 81 -10.35 -13.40 -4.85
CA GLN A 81 -11.06 -13.66 -3.61
C GLN A 81 -10.22 -14.62 -2.75
N ALA A 82 -9.96 -14.23 -1.51
CA ALA A 82 -9.27 -15.06 -0.55
C ALA A 82 -10.10 -16.32 -0.26
N ALA A 83 -9.42 -17.47 -0.08
CA ALA A 83 -10.08 -18.74 0.21
C ALA A 83 -10.63 -18.81 1.66
N SER A 84 -10.05 -18.03 2.56
CA SER A 84 -10.43 -17.92 3.97
C SER A 84 -11.16 -16.62 4.29
N GLU A 85 -11.90 -16.62 5.39
CA GLU A 85 -12.60 -15.44 5.90
C GLU A 85 -11.65 -14.26 6.18
N HIS A 86 -10.44 -14.56 6.65
CA HIS A 86 -9.37 -13.58 6.84
C HIS A 86 -8.31 -13.75 5.75
N SER A 87 -7.94 -12.65 5.13
CA SER A 87 -6.85 -12.63 4.16
C SER A 87 -5.48 -12.55 4.83
N THR A 88 -4.48 -12.96 4.07
CA THR A 88 -3.10 -13.20 4.47
C THR A 88 -2.13 -12.42 3.59
N ALA A 89 -0.85 -12.42 3.95
CA ALA A 89 0.19 -11.86 3.09
C ALA A 89 0.30 -12.60 1.74
N ALA A 90 -0.07 -13.89 1.69
CA ALA A 90 -0.09 -14.64 0.44
C ALA A 90 -1.18 -14.12 -0.52
N ASP A 91 -2.35 -13.74 0.02
CA ASP A 91 -3.43 -13.12 -0.77
C ASP A 91 -2.99 -11.76 -1.34
N THR A 92 -2.22 -10.99 -0.58
CA THR A 92 -1.63 -9.73 -1.06
C THR A 92 -0.69 -9.99 -2.23
N ARG A 93 0.25 -10.95 -2.12
CA ARG A 93 1.15 -11.31 -3.22
C ARG A 93 0.43 -11.85 -4.45
N ALA A 94 -0.59 -12.68 -4.25
CA ALA A 94 -1.42 -13.19 -5.35
C ALA A 94 -2.13 -12.05 -6.10
N LEU A 95 -2.65 -11.07 -5.37
CA LEU A 95 -3.25 -9.89 -5.97
C LEU A 95 -2.23 -9.01 -6.71
N VAL A 96 -1.01 -8.80 -6.16
CA VAL A 96 0.07 -8.10 -6.88
C VAL A 96 0.32 -8.78 -8.23
N GLN A 97 0.47 -10.11 -8.24
CA GLN A 97 0.73 -10.87 -9.45
C GLN A 97 -0.38 -10.69 -10.49
N LEU A 98 -1.65 -10.84 -10.09
CA LEU A 98 -2.79 -10.66 -10.99
C LEU A 98 -2.86 -9.24 -11.57
N LEU A 99 -2.60 -8.21 -10.75
CA LEU A 99 -2.58 -6.82 -11.22
C LEU A 99 -1.36 -6.52 -12.10
N SER A 100 -0.25 -7.24 -11.94
CA SER A 100 0.94 -7.13 -12.79
C SER A 100 0.68 -7.64 -14.21
N GLU A 101 -0.24 -8.59 -14.39
CA GLU A 101 -0.56 -9.16 -15.70
C GLU A 101 -1.52 -8.27 -16.52
N ARG A 102 -2.13 -7.27 -15.88
CA ARG A 102 -3.05 -6.34 -16.52
C ARG A 102 -2.33 -5.18 -17.21
N SER A 103 -2.78 -4.82 -18.41
CA SER A 103 -2.25 -3.69 -19.18
C SER A 103 -3.07 -2.39 -19.03
N ASP A 104 -4.25 -2.48 -18.42
CA ASP A 104 -5.22 -1.39 -18.25
C ASP A 104 -5.16 -0.73 -16.86
N ILE A 105 -4.03 -0.87 -16.15
CA ILE A 105 -3.82 -0.25 -14.85
C ILE A 105 -3.00 1.03 -15.03
N ASP A 106 -3.66 2.19 -14.89
CA ASP A 106 -3.01 3.50 -14.99
C ASP A 106 -2.12 3.84 -13.79
N LEU A 107 -2.50 3.37 -12.60
CA LEU A 107 -1.80 3.56 -11.33
C LEU A 107 -2.08 2.37 -10.40
N LEU A 108 -1.04 1.81 -9.79
CA LEU A 108 -1.20 0.87 -8.68
C LEU A 108 -1.12 1.62 -7.34
N VAL A 109 -2.21 1.65 -6.59
CA VAL A 109 -2.20 2.16 -5.21
C VAL A 109 -2.14 0.99 -4.25
N PHE A 110 -1.19 1.02 -3.30
CA PHE A 110 -1.10 -0.01 -2.27
C PHE A 110 -1.05 0.59 -0.86
N VAL A 111 -1.70 -0.07 0.09
CA VAL A 111 -1.78 0.38 1.49
C VAL A 111 -1.08 -0.65 2.37
N GLY A 112 -0.01 -0.24 3.03
CA GLY A 112 0.83 -1.17 3.80
C GLY A 112 2.03 -0.52 4.47
N GLY A 113 3.00 -1.35 4.86
CA GLY A 113 4.36 -0.93 5.25
C GLY A 113 5.40 -1.56 4.33
N ASP A 114 6.70 -1.36 4.61
CA ASP A 114 7.80 -1.75 3.71
C ASP A 114 7.73 -3.22 3.23
N GLY A 115 7.20 -4.15 4.04
CA GLY A 115 6.90 -5.52 3.62
C GLY A 115 6.02 -5.60 2.37
N THR A 116 4.94 -4.82 2.33
CA THR A 116 4.05 -4.72 1.16
C THR A 116 4.71 -4.02 -0.01
N ALA A 117 5.56 -3.01 0.23
CA ALA A 117 6.33 -2.38 -0.84
C ALA A 117 7.29 -3.38 -1.51
N ARG A 118 7.92 -4.27 -0.72
CA ARG A 118 8.75 -5.37 -1.26
C ARG A 118 7.92 -6.35 -2.09
N ASP A 119 6.74 -6.74 -1.61
CA ASP A 119 5.83 -7.62 -2.36
C ASP A 119 5.46 -6.99 -3.72
N VAL A 120 5.19 -5.67 -3.75
CA VAL A 120 4.92 -4.94 -5.00
C VAL A 120 6.16 -4.90 -5.89
N ALA A 121 7.33 -4.53 -5.35
CA ALA A 121 8.59 -4.45 -6.11
C ALA A 121 9.07 -5.78 -6.68
N ALA A 122 8.68 -6.90 -6.06
CA ALA A 122 9.07 -8.23 -6.51
C ALA A 122 8.33 -8.69 -7.78
N SER A 123 7.13 -8.16 -8.04
CA SER A 123 6.21 -8.71 -9.05
C SER A 123 5.57 -7.67 -9.96
N TYR A 124 5.40 -6.41 -9.53
CA TYR A 124 4.82 -5.36 -10.35
C TYR A 124 5.89 -4.70 -11.22
N PRO A 125 5.65 -4.50 -12.54
CA PRO A 125 6.64 -3.88 -13.42
C PRO A 125 7.04 -2.47 -12.99
N ASP A 126 8.34 -2.22 -13.08
CA ASP A 126 9.01 -1.02 -12.60
C ASP A 126 8.85 0.19 -13.52
N ASP A 127 8.28 -0.01 -14.71
CA ASP A 127 7.94 1.03 -15.69
C ASP A 127 6.50 1.57 -15.53
N ARG A 128 5.73 1.00 -14.59
CA ARG A 128 4.34 1.43 -14.31
C ARG A 128 4.23 2.13 -12.97
N PRO A 129 3.50 3.24 -12.90
CA PRO A 129 3.47 4.06 -11.69
C PRO A 129 2.73 3.35 -10.54
N VAL A 130 3.30 3.50 -9.35
CA VAL A 130 2.75 3.03 -8.08
C VAL A 130 2.69 4.16 -7.07
N LEU A 131 1.80 4.05 -6.09
CA LEU A 131 1.75 4.97 -4.95
C LEU A 131 1.45 4.21 -3.66
N GLY A 132 2.38 4.29 -2.70
CA GLY A 132 2.20 3.75 -1.36
C GLY A 132 1.41 4.69 -0.45
N ILE A 133 0.36 4.15 0.19
CA ILE A 133 -0.34 4.78 1.31
C ILE A 133 0.20 4.17 2.61
N PRO A 134 0.78 4.99 3.51
CA PRO A 134 1.40 4.48 4.73
C PRO A 134 0.34 3.96 5.72
N ALA A 135 0.38 2.67 6.04
CA ALA A 135 -0.51 2.05 7.04
C ALA A 135 0.02 2.15 8.48
N GLY A 136 1.33 2.36 8.64
CA GLY A 136 2.04 2.43 9.93
C GLY A 136 3.06 3.56 9.97
N VAL A 137 3.88 3.57 11.03
CA VAL A 137 4.83 4.67 11.34
C VAL A 137 6.30 4.33 11.04
N LYS A 138 6.58 3.14 10.50
CA LYS A 138 7.94 2.67 10.17
C LYS A 138 8.04 2.38 8.69
N ILE A 139 8.19 3.44 7.93
CA ILE A 139 8.25 3.38 6.48
C ILE A 139 9.54 4.05 6.06
N HIS A 140 10.37 3.28 5.39
CA HIS A 140 11.71 3.69 4.96
C HIS A 140 11.82 3.73 3.44
N SER A 141 10.90 3.07 2.72
CA SER A 141 10.86 3.11 1.26
C SER A 141 10.37 4.46 0.75
N GLY A 142 11.03 4.97 -0.30
CA GLY A 142 10.69 6.26 -0.95
C GLY A 142 9.40 6.23 -1.76
N VAL A 143 8.74 5.07 -1.85
CA VAL A 143 7.54 4.85 -2.68
C VAL A 143 6.23 5.26 -2.00
N TYR A 144 6.30 5.69 -0.74
CA TYR A 144 5.15 6.11 0.03
C TYR A 144 4.97 7.62 0.00
N ALA A 145 3.71 8.06 -0.03
CA ALA A 145 3.39 9.43 0.33
C ALA A 145 3.72 9.68 1.81
N ILE A 146 4.08 10.91 2.15
CA ILE A 146 4.42 11.32 3.52
C ILE A 146 3.27 11.13 4.53
N SER A 147 2.03 10.99 4.05
CA SER A 147 0.85 10.68 4.86
C SER A 147 -0.27 10.12 3.99
N PRO A 148 -1.30 9.48 4.56
CA PRO A 148 -2.46 9.04 3.78
C PRO A 148 -3.18 10.20 3.10
N ARG A 149 -3.30 11.34 3.78
CA ARG A 149 -3.89 12.54 3.20
C ARG A 149 -3.08 13.04 1.99
N ALA A 150 -1.75 13.03 2.10
CA ALA A 150 -0.88 13.41 0.99
C ALA A 150 -1.05 12.46 -0.20
N ALA A 151 -1.17 11.14 0.03
CA ALA A 151 -1.46 10.20 -1.06
C ALA A 151 -2.78 10.52 -1.76
N GLY A 152 -3.82 10.86 -1.00
CA GLY A 152 -5.10 11.31 -1.56
C GLY A 152 -4.97 12.54 -2.44
N ASN A 153 -4.17 13.52 -2.03
CA ASN A 153 -3.90 14.71 -2.83
C ASN A 153 -3.13 14.37 -4.11
N VAL A 154 -2.11 13.50 -4.03
CA VAL A 154 -1.37 13.05 -5.23
C VAL A 154 -2.30 12.40 -6.25
N ILE A 155 -3.23 11.55 -5.81
CA ILE A 155 -4.23 10.93 -6.69
C ILE A 155 -5.17 11.99 -7.29
N LEU A 156 -5.62 12.96 -6.49
CA LEU A 156 -6.46 14.05 -6.98
C LEU A 156 -5.74 14.93 -8.01
N ASP A 157 -4.46 15.22 -7.79
CA ASP A 157 -3.64 16.02 -8.70
C ASP A 157 -3.38 15.28 -10.01
N LEU A 158 -3.21 13.95 -9.98
CA LEU A 158 -3.19 13.11 -11.18
C LEU A 158 -4.53 13.17 -11.94
N LEU A 159 -5.65 12.97 -11.24
CA LEU A 159 -7.00 13.00 -11.83
C LEU A 159 -7.34 14.35 -12.46
N THR A 160 -6.83 15.44 -11.88
CA THR A 160 -7.08 16.81 -12.36
C THR A 160 -6.00 17.34 -13.31
N GLY A 161 -5.03 16.50 -13.69
CA GLY A 161 -3.96 16.84 -14.63
C GLY A 161 -2.94 17.86 -14.10
N LYS A 162 -2.85 18.03 -12.78
CA LYS A 162 -1.90 18.93 -12.11
C LYS A 162 -0.54 18.29 -11.88
N LEU A 163 -0.48 16.97 -11.84
CA LEU A 163 0.75 16.20 -11.67
C LEU A 163 1.00 15.37 -12.93
N ALA A 164 2.18 15.51 -13.52
CA ALA A 164 2.50 14.94 -14.83
C ALA A 164 3.85 14.19 -14.87
N SER A 165 4.53 14.07 -13.73
CA SER A 165 5.87 13.50 -13.64
C SER A 165 5.93 12.31 -12.70
N VAL A 166 6.87 11.41 -13.02
CA VAL A 166 7.17 10.21 -12.28
C VAL A 166 8.69 10.10 -12.08
N ILE A 167 9.11 9.49 -10.98
CA ILE A 167 10.52 9.22 -10.66
C ILE A 167 10.68 7.79 -10.15
N HIS A 168 11.86 7.20 -10.31
CA HIS A 168 12.18 5.96 -9.59
C HIS A 168 12.48 6.29 -8.12
N ALA A 169 11.88 5.53 -7.22
CA ALA A 169 12.12 5.63 -5.79
C ALA A 169 12.52 4.27 -5.22
N ASP A 170 13.46 4.31 -4.28
CA ASP A 170 14.00 3.12 -3.64
C ASP A 170 12.95 2.41 -2.77
N VAL A 171 12.86 1.10 -2.94
CA VAL A 171 12.21 0.20 -2.00
C VAL A 171 13.29 -0.35 -1.07
N MET A 172 13.11 -0.09 0.23
CA MET A 172 14.08 -0.44 1.25
C MET A 172 13.68 -1.74 1.95
N ASP A 173 14.68 -2.54 2.27
CA ASP A 173 14.56 -3.73 3.10
C ASP A 173 15.40 -3.55 4.35
N ILE A 174 14.79 -3.81 5.50
CA ILE A 174 15.48 -3.77 6.78
C ILE A 174 15.83 -5.20 7.13
N ASP A 175 17.10 -5.44 7.45
CA ASP A 175 17.53 -6.68 8.08
C ASP A 175 16.89 -6.75 9.47
N GLU A 176 15.74 -7.43 9.56
CA GLU A 176 14.96 -7.54 10.79
C GLU A 176 15.75 -8.25 11.90
N GLU A 177 16.62 -9.21 11.57
CA GLU A 177 17.47 -9.88 12.56
C GLU A 177 18.51 -8.92 13.14
N ALA A 178 19.17 -8.13 12.28
CA ALA A 178 20.07 -7.07 12.72
C ALA A 178 19.32 -6.02 13.56
N PHE A 179 18.10 -5.65 13.14
CA PHE A 179 17.26 -4.68 13.83
C PHE A 179 16.79 -5.18 15.21
N GLN A 180 16.52 -6.48 15.35
CA GLN A 180 16.24 -7.11 16.64
C GLN A 180 17.45 -7.00 17.58
N ARG A 181 18.67 -7.18 17.05
CA ARG A 181 19.96 -6.99 17.75
C ARG A 181 20.37 -5.52 17.93
N GLY A 182 19.52 -4.55 17.59
CA GLY A 182 19.77 -3.12 17.79
C GLY A 182 20.65 -2.46 16.72
N THR A 183 20.97 -3.18 15.64
CA THR A 183 21.76 -2.66 14.52
C THR A 183 20.85 -2.38 13.32
N VAL A 184 20.76 -1.14 12.86
CA VAL A 184 19.98 -0.82 11.65
C VAL A 184 20.84 -1.06 10.42
N ARG A 185 20.52 -2.09 9.64
CA ARG A 185 21.05 -2.30 8.28
C ARG A 185 19.89 -2.25 7.30
N ALA A 186 19.74 -1.10 6.65
CA ALA A 186 18.83 -0.95 5.52
C ALA A 186 19.59 -1.24 4.23
N ARG A 187 19.06 -2.12 3.40
CA ARG A 187 19.57 -2.40 2.06
C ARG A 187 18.49 -2.04 1.04
N ARG A 188 18.90 -1.59 -0.14
CA ARG A 188 17.98 -1.38 -1.25
C ARG A 188 17.53 -2.75 -1.78
N PHE A 189 16.22 -2.95 -1.87
CA PHE A 189 15.60 -4.17 -2.41
C PHE A 189 15.33 -4.05 -3.90
N GLY A 190 14.81 -2.90 -4.33
CA GLY A 190 14.44 -2.61 -5.71
C GLY A 190 14.05 -1.15 -5.87
N GLU A 191 13.48 -0.81 -7.02
CA GLU A 191 12.93 0.51 -7.31
C GLU A 191 11.52 0.36 -7.87
N LEU A 192 10.68 1.37 -7.63
CA LEU A 192 9.37 1.49 -8.27
C LEU A 192 9.21 2.91 -8.79
N LEU A 193 8.45 3.05 -9.88
CA LEU A 193 8.12 4.34 -10.47
C LEU A 193 6.98 4.99 -9.67
N VAL A 194 7.18 6.20 -9.16
CA VAL A 194 6.20 6.89 -8.30
C VAL A 194 5.85 8.28 -8.83
N PRO A 195 4.59 8.73 -8.69
CA PRO A 195 4.21 10.10 -9.02
C PRO A 195 4.94 11.10 -8.12
N ALA A 196 5.51 12.14 -8.73
CA ALA A 196 6.19 13.21 -8.01
C ALA A 196 5.95 14.56 -8.69
N GLU A 197 6.00 15.65 -7.93
CA GLU A 197 6.06 17.00 -8.50
C GLU A 197 7.48 17.26 -9.05
N LEU A 198 7.57 17.89 -10.23
CA LEU A 198 8.82 18.46 -10.71
C LEU A 198 9.26 19.56 -9.76
N ARG A 199 10.28 19.28 -8.96
CA ARG A 199 11.06 20.33 -8.30
C ARG A 199 12.07 20.81 -9.32
N TYR A 200 11.92 22.07 -9.74
CA TYR A 200 12.91 22.74 -10.57
C TYR A 200 14.28 22.60 -9.90
N VAL A 201 15.18 21.89 -10.56
CA VAL A 201 16.62 21.66 -10.27
C VAL A 201 17.12 22.18 -8.91
#